data_AF-A0ABD3Z390-F1
#
_entry.id   AF-A0ABD3Z390-F1
#
_cell.length_a   1.000
_cell.length_b   1.000
_cell.length_c   1.000
_cell.angle_alpha   90.00
_cell.angle_beta   90.00
_cell.angle_gamma   90.00
#
_symmetry.space_group_name_H-M   'P 1'
#
loop_
_entity.id
_entity.type
_entity.pdbx_description
1 polymer ?
#
loop_
_entity_poly.entity_id
_entity_poly.type
_entity_poly.pdbx_seq_one_letter_code
_entity_poly.pdbx_strand_id
1 'polypeptide(L)'
;MQRVNVALQELKSGRAATDVALDNGYESLSGFGYTYKRLTGAAPTQTTQVIVIHRFTTTLGPMFVCATERGVCLLEFTDRRMLETEFRDIQRLFNARIVTGENSHTRQTVKEISEYFAGTRRQFDLSVDAPGSDFQQSVWHELRAVPYGQTSHYQVISLRMNKPNAVRAVAAANGANRIAIVIPCHRIIGKDGAMTGYGGGISRKEWLIEHERKNV
;
A
#
# COMPACT_ATOMS: atom_id res chain seq x y z
N MET A 1 9.53 16.98 15.98
CA MET A 1 9.04 16.34 14.73
C MET A 1 7.58 16.67 14.42
N GLN A 2 6.71 16.88 15.41
CA GLN A 2 5.29 17.20 15.19
C GLN A 2 5.03 18.48 14.36
N ARG A 3 5.81 19.55 14.60
CA ARG A 3 5.66 20.86 13.92
C ARG A 3 5.87 20.81 12.41
N VAL A 4 6.81 19.99 11.92
CA VAL A 4 7.09 19.91 10.48
C VAL A 4 5.96 19.18 9.75
N ASN A 5 5.37 18.15 10.36
CA ASN A 5 4.27 17.41 9.75
C ASN A 5 3.00 18.26 9.62
N VAL A 6 2.72 19.12 10.60
CA VAL A 6 1.62 20.10 10.53
C VAL A 6 1.90 21.13 9.43
N ALA A 7 3.10 21.71 9.41
CA ALA A 7 3.52 22.62 8.35
C ALA A 7 3.45 22.00 6.94
N LEU A 8 3.78 20.72 6.80
CA LEU A 8 3.65 19.97 5.54
C LEU A 8 2.19 19.86 5.07
N GLN A 9 1.25 19.62 5.98
CA GLN A 9 -0.18 19.53 5.63
C GLN A 9 -0.74 20.90 5.25
N GLU A 10 -0.35 21.96 5.96
CA GLU A 10 -0.81 23.31 5.67
C GLU A 10 -0.29 23.85 4.33
N LEU A 11 0.97 23.59 4.00
CA LEU A 11 1.53 23.92 2.67
C LEU A 11 0.76 23.22 1.55
N LYS A 12 0.34 21.96 1.75
CA LYS A 12 -0.43 21.21 0.76
C LYS A 12 -1.86 21.71 0.60
N SER A 13 -2.43 22.33 1.63
CA SER A 13 -3.72 23.04 1.52
C SER A 13 -3.64 24.35 0.71
N GLY A 14 -2.47 24.67 0.14
CA GLY A 14 -2.26 25.85 -0.70
C GLY A 14 -1.90 27.12 0.06
N ARG A 15 -1.64 27.01 1.37
CA ARG A 15 -1.18 28.16 2.17
C ARG A 15 0.23 28.59 1.76
N ALA A 16 0.48 29.90 1.80
CA ALA A 16 1.79 30.44 1.49
C ALA A 16 2.85 29.95 2.48
N ALA A 17 4.04 29.61 1.98
CA ALA A 17 5.14 29.12 2.81
C ALA A 17 5.60 30.10 3.89
N THR A 18 5.32 31.39 3.70
CA THR A 18 5.52 32.46 4.69
C THR A 18 4.67 32.27 5.92
N ASP A 19 3.37 32.03 5.71
CA ASP A 19 2.37 31.99 6.77
C ASP A 19 2.53 30.71 7.57
N VAL A 20 2.74 29.60 6.86
CA VAL A 20 2.98 28.29 7.47
C VAL A 20 4.25 28.28 8.33
N ALA A 21 5.33 28.92 7.87
CA ALA A 21 6.57 29.02 8.63
C ALA A 21 6.35 29.79 9.95
N LEU A 22 5.68 30.94 9.89
CA LEU A 22 5.44 31.78 11.06
C LEU A 22 4.50 31.09 12.07
N ASP A 23 3.39 30.52 11.60
CA ASP A 23 2.38 29.85 12.44
C ASP A 23 2.96 28.61 13.15
N ASN A 24 3.95 27.96 12.55
CA ASN A 24 4.61 26.79 13.13
C ASN A 24 5.88 27.13 13.95
N GLY A 25 6.09 28.42 14.23
CA GLY A 25 7.13 28.91 15.13
C GLY A 25 8.54 28.88 14.54
N TYR A 26 8.67 29.05 13.22
CA TYR A 26 9.97 29.30 12.59
C TYR A 26 10.29 30.79 12.60
N GLU A 27 11.44 31.15 13.15
CA GLU A 27 11.92 32.54 13.22
C GLU A 27 12.36 33.09 11.85
N SER A 28 12.55 32.21 10.85
CA SER A 28 12.94 32.62 9.50
C SER A 28 12.49 31.64 8.42
N LEU A 29 12.21 32.18 7.23
CA LEU A 29 11.90 31.41 6.02
C LEU A 29 13.06 30.54 5.56
N SER A 30 14.30 30.98 5.80
CA SER A 30 15.51 30.23 5.49
C SER A 30 15.68 29.02 6.40
N GLY A 31 15.39 29.14 7.71
CA GLY A 31 15.40 28.03 8.66
C GLY A 31 14.29 27.00 8.39
N PHE A 32 13.10 27.48 8.04
CA PHE A 32 12.00 26.64 7.57
C PHE A 32 12.37 25.94 6.26
N GLY A 33 12.85 26.69 5.27
CA GLY A 33 13.27 26.17 3.96
C GLY A 33 14.40 25.16 4.05
N TYR A 34 15.37 25.34 4.96
CA TYR A 34 16.44 24.39 5.20
C TYR A 34 15.91 23.09 5.83
N THR A 35 15.07 23.20 6.86
CA THR A 35 14.46 22.03 7.52
C THR A 35 13.55 21.27 6.57
N TYR A 36 12.75 22.00 5.80
CA TYR A 36 11.88 21.47 4.76
C TYR A 36 12.72 20.77 3.69
N LYS A 37 13.72 21.43 3.10
CA LYS A 37 14.61 20.81 2.09
C LYS A 37 15.37 19.61 2.63
N ARG A 38 15.73 19.57 3.92
CA ARG A 38 16.39 18.40 4.53
C ARG A 38 15.46 17.20 4.66
N LEU A 39 14.17 17.43 4.91
CA LEU A 39 13.16 16.38 5.12
C LEU A 39 12.46 15.96 3.83
N THR A 40 12.19 16.92 2.96
CA THR A 40 11.45 16.73 1.71
C THR A 40 12.35 16.73 0.51
N GLY A 41 13.63 17.13 0.58
CA GLY A 41 14.57 17.20 -0.54
C GLY A 41 14.28 18.30 -1.58
N ALA A 42 13.29 19.17 -1.36
CA ALA A 42 12.86 20.23 -2.29
C ALA A 42 12.66 21.55 -1.53
N ALA A 43 12.61 22.68 -2.24
CA ALA A 43 12.24 23.94 -1.62
C ALA A 43 10.73 23.97 -1.31
N PRO A 44 10.25 24.70 -0.29
CA PRO A 44 8.82 24.83 0.06
C PRO A 44 7.92 25.30 -1.09
N THR A 45 8.51 25.92 -2.11
CA THR A 45 7.84 26.38 -3.34
C THR A 45 7.55 25.27 -4.34
N GLN A 46 8.16 24.10 -4.21
CA GLN A 46 7.81 22.90 -4.97
C GLN A 46 6.88 22.03 -4.11
N THR A 47 5.59 22.02 -4.46
CA THR A 47 4.60 21.05 -3.96
C THR A 47 5.04 19.65 -4.36
N THR A 48 5.90 19.05 -3.53
CA THR A 48 6.35 17.68 -3.72
C THR A 48 5.24 16.79 -3.19
N GLN A 49 4.69 15.92 -4.04
CA GLN A 49 3.75 14.92 -3.55
C GLN A 49 4.46 14.02 -2.52
N VAL A 50 3.74 13.68 -1.46
CA VAL A 50 4.30 12.90 -0.36
C VAL A 50 3.49 11.64 -0.20
N ILE A 51 4.22 10.53 -0.07
CA ILE A 51 3.71 9.24 0.38
C ILE A 51 4.14 9.11 1.84
N VAL A 52 3.19 8.91 2.75
CA VAL A 52 3.52 8.62 4.15
C VAL A 52 3.80 7.13 4.30
N ILE A 53 4.85 6.76 5.05
CA ILE A 53 5.15 5.38 5.42
C ILE A 53 5.04 5.19 6.94
N HIS A 54 4.35 4.12 7.33
CA HIS A 54 4.20 3.70 8.71
C HIS A 54 4.49 2.20 8.83
N ARG A 55 5.23 1.81 9.87
CA ARG A 55 5.55 0.42 10.19
C ARG A 55 4.73 -0.04 11.39
N PHE A 56 4.13 -1.21 11.28
CA PHE A 56 3.35 -1.82 12.35
C PHE A 56 3.58 -3.34 12.40
N THR A 57 3.16 -3.99 13.48
CA THR A 57 3.35 -5.44 13.69
C THR A 57 2.05 -6.20 13.45
N THR A 58 2.19 -7.42 12.91
CA THR A 58 1.09 -8.36 12.71
C THR A 58 1.50 -9.75 13.23
N THR A 59 0.54 -10.68 13.30
CA THR A 59 0.78 -12.08 13.66
C THR A 59 1.82 -12.75 12.74
N LEU A 60 1.94 -12.32 11.48
CA LEU A 60 2.88 -12.86 10.50
C LEU A 60 4.18 -12.04 10.34
N GLY A 61 4.43 -11.13 11.28
CA GLY A 61 5.59 -10.25 11.31
C GLY A 61 5.26 -8.80 10.99
N PRO A 62 6.28 -7.92 11.03
CA PRO A 62 6.09 -6.51 10.75
C PRO A 62 5.74 -6.24 9.28
N MET A 63 4.91 -5.21 9.07
CA MET A 63 4.52 -4.72 7.76
C MET A 63 4.78 -3.21 7.66
N PHE A 64 4.97 -2.74 6.43
CA PHE A 64 4.85 -1.34 6.08
C PHE A 64 3.51 -1.09 5.40
N VAL A 65 2.88 0.03 5.73
CA VAL A 65 1.84 0.65 4.93
C VAL A 65 2.38 1.97 4.39
N CYS A 66 2.21 2.19 3.09
CA CYS A 66 2.42 3.49 2.46
C CYS A 66 1.09 4.02 1.90
N ALA A 67 0.85 5.32 2.05
CA ALA A 67 -0.36 5.95 1.51
C ALA A 67 -0.08 7.33 0.92
N THR A 68 -0.77 7.62 -0.18
CA THR A 68 -0.97 8.98 -0.69
C THR A 68 -2.13 9.63 0.07
N GLU A 69 -2.55 10.82 -0.35
CA GLU A 69 -3.79 11.43 0.15
C GLU A 69 -5.05 10.75 -0.39
N ARG A 70 -4.94 10.02 -1.50
CA ARG A 70 -6.06 9.33 -2.15
C ARG A 70 -6.30 7.93 -1.58
N GLY A 71 -5.26 7.26 -1.08
CA GLY A 71 -5.40 5.92 -0.53
C GLY A 71 -4.09 5.20 -0.26
N VAL A 72 -4.21 3.94 0.16
CA VAL A 72 -3.10 3.02 0.37
C VAL A 72 -2.49 2.64 -0.98
N CYS A 73 -1.19 2.87 -1.13
CA CYS A 73 -0.45 2.56 -2.34
C CYS A 73 0.53 1.39 -2.17
N LEU A 74 0.84 0.99 -0.92
CA LEU A 74 1.63 -0.19 -0.60
C LEU A 74 1.24 -0.73 0.78
N LEU A 75 1.15 -2.05 0.89
CA LEU A 75 1.01 -2.80 2.13
C LEU A 75 1.78 -4.11 1.97
N GLU A 76 2.97 -4.22 2.58
CA GLU A 76 3.88 -5.35 2.40
C GLU A 76 4.63 -5.72 3.68
N PHE A 77 5.02 -6.99 3.79
CA PHE A 77 5.90 -7.45 4.87
C PHE A 77 7.31 -6.87 4.72
N THR A 78 7.95 -6.52 5.83
CA THR A 78 9.26 -5.83 5.79
C THR A 78 10.40 -6.69 5.24
N ASP A 79 10.23 -8.01 5.21
CA ASP A 79 11.22 -8.98 4.73
C ASP A 79 11.00 -9.40 3.26
N ARG A 80 10.08 -8.73 2.53
CA ARG A 80 9.90 -8.94 1.10
C ARG A 80 11.20 -8.59 0.35
N ARG A 81 11.73 -9.58 -0.39
CA ARG A 81 13.01 -9.46 -1.13
C ARG A 81 13.12 -8.21 -2.03
N MET A 82 12.03 -7.77 -2.64
CA MET A 82 12.01 -6.66 -3.60
C MET A 82 11.48 -5.33 -3.02
N LEU A 83 11.34 -5.22 -1.70
CA LEU A 83 10.67 -4.09 -1.05
C LEU A 83 11.30 -2.72 -1.39
N GLU A 84 12.62 -2.61 -1.45
CA GLU A 84 13.30 -1.37 -1.83
C GLU A 84 12.98 -0.93 -3.26
N THR A 85 12.79 -1.90 -4.16
CA THR A 85 12.37 -1.62 -5.54
C THR A 85 10.93 -1.16 -5.58
N GLU A 86 10.04 -1.74 -4.77
CA GLU A 86 8.64 -1.27 -4.66
C GLU A 86 8.58 0.19 -4.16
N PHE A 87 9.41 0.56 -3.18
CA PHE A 87 9.53 1.95 -2.71
C PHE A 87 9.99 2.91 -3.81
N ARG A 88 11.06 2.55 -4.54
CA ARG A 88 11.54 3.36 -5.67
C ARG A 88 10.48 3.50 -6.76
N ASP A 89 9.74 2.44 -7.04
CA ASP A 89 8.70 2.44 -8.06
C ASP A 89 7.52 3.34 -7.68
N ILE A 90 6.98 3.24 -6.46
CA ILE A 90 5.87 4.11 -6.06
C ILE A 90 6.30 5.58 -6.00
N GLN A 91 7.53 5.88 -5.58
CA GLN A 91 8.06 7.24 -5.62
C GLN A 91 8.12 7.78 -7.06
N ARG A 92 8.61 6.97 -8.01
CA ARG A 92 8.67 7.34 -9.43
C ARG A 92 7.27 7.51 -10.02
N LEU A 93 6.37 6.56 -9.79
CA LEU A 93 5.03 6.53 -10.39
C LEU A 93 4.14 7.68 -9.90
N PHE A 94 4.28 8.08 -8.65
CA PHE A 94 3.56 9.23 -8.09
C PHE A 94 4.31 10.56 -8.18
N ASN A 95 5.54 10.55 -8.72
CA ASN A 95 6.46 11.70 -8.64
C ASN A 95 6.51 12.27 -7.20
N ALA A 96 6.70 11.38 -6.24
CA ALA A 96 6.52 11.64 -4.82
C ALA A 96 7.73 11.19 -4.00
N ARG A 97 7.83 11.70 -2.79
CA ARG A 97 8.81 11.24 -1.79
C ARG A 97 8.13 10.49 -0.66
N ILE A 98 8.76 9.41 -0.24
CA ILE A 98 8.34 8.68 0.95
C ILE A 98 8.89 9.40 2.19
N VAL A 99 8.01 9.72 3.14
CA VAL A 99 8.39 10.29 4.44
C VAL A 99 7.73 9.50 5.56
N THR A 100 8.41 9.36 6.69
CA THR A 100 7.82 8.73 7.87
C THR A 100 6.68 9.58 8.41
N GLY A 101 5.53 8.95 8.65
CA GLY A 101 4.36 9.64 9.20
C GLY A 101 3.11 8.80 9.09
N GLU A 102 1.98 9.43 9.45
CA GLU A 102 0.67 8.81 9.41
C GLU A 102 -0.36 9.78 8.82
N ASN A 103 -1.36 9.21 8.19
CA ASN A 103 -2.56 9.88 7.69
C ASN A 103 -3.80 9.01 8.01
N SER A 104 -4.98 9.42 7.57
CA SER A 104 -6.21 8.64 7.77
C SER A 104 -6.10 7.22 7.21
N HIS A 105 -5.57 7.08 5.98
CA HIS A 105 -5.46 5.79 5.29
C HIS A 105 -4.54 4.79 5.99
N THR A 106 -3.37 5.24 6.44
CA THR A 106 -2.42 4.38 7.20
C THR A 106 -3.00 3.95 8.53
N ARG A 107 -3.63 4.84 9.29
CA ARG A 107 -4.30 4.50 10.56
C ARG A 107 -5.46 3.52 10.37
N GLN A 108 -6.29 3.75 9.35
CA GLN A 108 -7.37 2.83 9.00
C GLN A 108 -6.82 1.46 8.61
N THR A 109 -5.75 1.42 7.81
CA THR A 109 -5.09 0.16 7.43
C THR A 109 -4.60 -0.62 8.63
N VAL A 110 -3.92 0.04 9.57
CA VAL A 110 -3.46 -0.63 10.81
C VAL A 110 -4.63 -1.24 11.56
N LYS A 111 -5.71 -0.46 11.77
CA LYS A 111 -6.92 -0.93 12.45
C LYS A 111 -7.54 -2.14 11.75
N GLU A 112 -7.82 -2.03 10.44
CA GLU A 112 -8.50 -3.09 9.69
C GLU A 112 -7.65 -4.36 9.55
N ILE A 113 -6.33 -4.21 9.40
CA ILE A 113 -5.43 -5.36 9.37
C ILE A 113 -5.38 -6.05 10.75
N SER A 114 -5.37 -5.30 11.85
CA SER A 114 -5.50 -5.88 13.19
C SER A 114 -6.81 -6.66 13.37
N GLU A 115 -7.93 -6.10 12.93
CA GLU A 115 -9.24 -6.80 12.95
C GLU A 115 -9.24 -8.05 12.06
N TYR A 116 -8.57 -8.00 10.89
CA TYR A 116 -8.43 -9.15 10.00
C TYR A 116 -7.67 -10.28 10.70
N PHE A 117 -6.52 -9.99 11.30
CA PHE A 117 -5.73 -10.99 12.04
C PHE A 117 -6.43 -11.48 13.30
N ALA A 118 -7.32 -10.69 13.90
CA ALA A 118 -8.19 -11.11 15.01
C ALA A 118 -9.38 -11.98 14.56
N GLY A 119 -9.60 -12.16 13.26
CA GLY A 119 -10.72 -12.93 12.71
C GLY A 119 -12.06 -12.18 12.70
N THR A 120 -12.10 -10.91 13.10
CA THR A 120 -13.33 -10.10 13.19
C THR A 120 -13.60 -9.28 11.94
N ARG A 121 -12.65 -9.19 10.99
CA ARG A 121 -12.83 -8.52 9.69
C ARG A 121 -12.72 -9.48 8.53
N ARG A 122 -13.70 -9.39 7.63
CA ARG A 122 -13.80 -10.19 6.39
C ARG A 122 -13.73 -9.36 5.11
N GLN A 123 -14.07 -8.07 5.19
CA GLN A 123 -14.06 -7.10 4.08
C GLN A 123 -13.28 -5.86 4.49
N PHE A 124 -12.61 -5.22 3.54
CA PHE A 124 -11.80 -4.01 3.78
C PHE A 124 -12.47 -2.78 3.17
N ASP A 125 -12.53 -1.70 3.94
CA ASP A 125 -13.13 -0.42 3.55
C ASP A 125 -12.06 0.61 3.13
N LEU A 126 -10.83 0.13 2.88
CA LEU A 126 -9.68 0.93 2.53
C LEU A 126 -9.79 1.51 1.12
N SER A 127 -9.53 2.81 1.00
CA SER A 127 -9.27 3.43 -0.30
C SER A 127 -7.91 2.98 -0.81
N VAL A 128 -7.87 2.47 -2.04
CA VAL A 128 -6.67 1.95 -2.68
C VAL A 128 -6.23 2.88 -3.79
N ASP A 129 -4.98 3.32 -3.73
CA ASP A 129 -4.31 4.12 -4.77
C ASP A 129 -3.10 3.33 -5.28
N ALA A 130 -3.36 2.16 -5.89
CA ALA A 130 -2.33 1.28 -6.42
C ALA A 130 -1.95 1.67 -7.85
N PRO A 131 -0.70 2.05 -8.16
CA PRO A 131 -0.31 2.34 -9.53
C PRO A 131 -0.04 1.04 -10.31
N GLY A 132 -0.61 0.93 -11.51
CA GLY A 132 -0.49 -0.25 -12.38
C GLY A 132 -1.16 -0.02 -13.73
N SER A 133 -0.82 -0.84 -14.73
CA SER A 133 -1.46 -0.77 -16.05
C SER A 133 -2.94 -1.14 -15.97
N ASP A 134 -3.73 -0.74 -16.97
CA ASP A 134 -5.17 -1.09 -17.03
C ASP A 134 -5.41 -2.59 -16.89
N PHE A 135 -4.52 -3.42 -17.46
CA PHE A 135 -4.58 -4.86 -17.30
C PHE A 135 -4.34 -5.29 -15.85
N GLN A 136 -3.33 -4.72 -15.17
CA GLN A 136 -3.08 -5.02 -13.75
C GLN A 136 -4.25 -4.58 -12.88
N GLN A 137 -4.79 -3.38 -13.09
CA GLN A 137 -5.98 -2.88 -12.37
C GLN A 137 -7.16 -3.83 -12.53
N SER A 138 -7.42 -4.29 -13.77
CA SER A 138 -8.49 -5.23 -14.06
C SER A 138 -8.28 -6.58 -13.36
N VAL A 139 -7.04 -7.10 -13.33
CA VAL A 139 -6.73 -8.31 -12.57
C VAL A 139 -6.98 -8.07 -11.07
N TRP A 140 -6.46 -7.01 -10.49
CA TRP A 140 -6.60 -6.72 -9.06
C TRP A 140 -8.06 -6.53 -8.64
N HIS A 141 -8.89 -5.96 -9.52
CA HIS A 141 -10.34 -5.91 -9.33
C HIS A 141 -10.94 -7.33 -9.21
N GLU A 142 -10.62 -8.22 -10.14
CA GLU A 142 -11.07 -9.62 -10.09
C GLU A 142 -10.53 -10.38 -8.87
N LEU A 143 -9.31 -10.09 -8.42
CA LEU A 143 -8.77 -10.66 -7.18
C LEU A 143 -9.63 -10.29 -5.98
N ARG A 144 -10.03 -9.01 -5.85
CA ARG A 144 -10.88 -8.52 -4.76
C ARG A 144 -12.27 -9.16 -4.77
N ALA A 145 -12.75 -9.63 -5.92
CA ALA A 145 -14.01 -10.35 -6.05
C ALA A 145 -13.94 -11.81 -5.57
N VAL A 146 -12.77 -12.35 -5.25
CA VAL A 146 -12.65 -13.68 -4.62
C VAL A 146 -13.01 -13.58 -3.14
N PRO A 147 -14.08 -14.26 -2.66
CA PRO A 147 -14.56 -14.10 -1.28
C PRO A 147 -13.55 -14.52 -0.21
N TYR A 148 -13.69 -13.94 0.98
CA TYR A 148 -12.97 -14.38 2.18
C TYR A 148 -13.20 -15.87 2.44
N GLY A 149 -12.13 -16.60 2.76
CA GLY A 149 -12.18 -18.04 3.04
C GLY A 149 -12.27 -18.93 1.81
N GLN A 150 -12.35 -18.34 0.60
CA GLN A 150 -12.36 -19.07 -0.66
C GLN A 150 -11.06 -18.88 -1.43
N THR A 151 -10.71 -19.89 -2.23
CA THR A 151 -9.59 -19.84 -3.16
C THR A 151 -10.07 -19.93 -4.60
N SER A 152 -9.29 -19.39 -5.52
CA SER A 152 -9.52 -19.47 -6.96
C SER A 152 -8.22 -19.79 -7.71
N HIS A 153 -8.28 -19.89 -9.02
CA HIS A 153 -7.12 -20.22 -9.87
C HIS A 153 -6.91 -19.16 -10.95
N TYR A 154 -5.67 -19.03 -11.43
CA TYR A 154 -5.32 -18.05 -12.48
C TYR A 154 -6.20 -18.15 -13.73
N GLN A 155 -6.60 -19.37 -14.13
CA GLN A 155 -7.48 -19.60 -15.27
C GLN A 155 -8.90 -19.05 -15.05
N VAL A 156 -9.42 -19.13 -13.83
CA VAL A 156 -10.75 -18.58 -13.50
C VAL A 156 -10.73 -17.06 -13.62
N ILE A 157 -9.69 -16.42 -13.12
CA ILE A 157 -9.51 -14.97 -13.24
C ILE A 157 -9.40 -14.55 -14.71
N SER A 158 -8.60 -15.25 -15.53
CA SER A 158 -8.47 -14.92 -16.95
C SER A 158 -9.78 -15.09 -17.72
N LEU A 159 -10.61 -16.08 -17.35
CA LEU A 159 -11.95 -16.27 -17.93
C LEU A 159 -12.92 -15.16 -17.55
N ARG A 160 -12.96 -14.72 -16.28
CA ARG A 160 -13.82 -13.61 -15.83
C ARG A 160 -13.50 -12.30 -16.57
N MET A 161 -12.23 -12.09 -16.90
CA MET A 161 -11.78 -10.96 -17.69
C MET A 161 -12.06 -11.08 -19.21
N ASN A 162 -12.74 -12.15 -19.67
CA ASN A 162 -12.91 -12.48 -21.10
C ASN A 162 -11.58 -12.57 -21.86
N LYS A 163 -10.53 -13.08 -21.20
CA LYS A 163 -9.18 -13.24 -21.75
C LYS A 163 -8.63 -14.64 -21.43
N PRO A 164 -9.24 -15.73 -21.95
CA PRO A 164 -8.91 -17.11 -21.57
C PRO A 164 -7.41 -17.44 -21.70
N ASN A 165 -6.74 -16.90 -22.72
CA ASN A 165 -5.33 -17.16 -23.00
C ASN A 165 -4.33 -16.33 -22.15
N ALA A 166 -4.82 -15.43 -21.29
CA ALA A 166 -3.99 -14.50 -20.52
C ALA A 166 -3.50 -15.05 -19.17
N VAL A 167 -3.56 -16.36 -18.92
CA VAL A 167 -3.25 -16.98 -17.61
C VAL A 167 -1.89 -16.55 -17.06
N ARG A 168 -0.84 -16.56 -17.89
CA ARG A 168 0.51 -16.14 -17.47
C ARG A 168 0.59 -14.65 -17.16
N ALA A 169 -0.11 -13.82 -17.94
CA ALA A 169 -0.18 -12.37 -17.70
C ALA A 169 -0.93 -12.06 -16.39
N VAL A 170 -2.02 -12.80 -16.11
CA VAL A 170 -2.75 -12.73 -14.83
C VAL A 170 -1.83 -13.11 -13.67
N ALA A 171 -1.05 -14.19 -13.80
CA ALA A 171 -0.10 -14.60 -12.76
C ALA A 171 0.97 -13.51 -12.50
N ALA A 172 1.49 -12.88 -13.56
CA ALA A 172 2.42 -11.76 -13.43
C ALA A 172 1.78 -10.54 -12.74
N ALA A 173 0.54 -10.18 -13.11
CA ALA A 173 -0.21 -9.10 -12.48
C ALA A 173 -0.53 -9.40 -10.99
N ASN A 174 -0.82 -10.65 -10.65
CA ASN A 174 -0.99 -11.10 -9.27
C ASN A 174 0.29 -10.91 -8.44
N GLY A 175 1.46 -11.24 -9.03
CA GLY A 175 2.76 -11.02 -8.40
C GLY A 175 3.15 -9.53 -8.26
N ALA A 176 2.67 -8.69 -9.16
CA ALA A 176 2.87 -7.24 -9.13
C ALA A 176 2.00 -6.51 -8.10
N ASN A 177 1.11 -7.21 -7.39
CA ASN A 177 0.35 -6.63 -6.30
C ASN A 177 1.29 -6.14 -5.18
N ARG A 178 1.12 -4.87 -4.79
CA ARG A 178 1.85 -4.19 -3.71
C ARG A 178 1.03 -4.02 -2.44
N ILE A 179 -0.21 -4.46 -2.44
CA ILE A 179 -1.16 -4.27 -1.33
C ILE A 179 -1.61 -5.65 -0.87
N ALA A 180 -0.69 -6.36 -0.20
CA ALA A 180 -0.92 -7.68 0.33
C ALA A 180 -2.15 -7.70 1.26
N ILE A 181 -2.80 -8.87 1.34
CA ILE A 181 -4.00 -9.13 2.17
C ILE A 181 -5.26 -8.41 1.67
N VAL A 182 -5.20 -7.10 1.46
CA VAL A 182 -6.34 -6.25 1.01
C VAL A 182 -6.69 -6.51 -0.45
N ILE A 183 -5.70 -6.55 -1.33
CA ILE A 183 -5.84 -7.19 -2.65
C ILE A 183 -5.41 -8.65 -2.43
N PRO A 184 -6.35 -9.61 -2.43
CA PRO A 184 -6.12 -10.93 -1.85
C PRO A 184 -5.42 -11.89 -2.82
N CYS A 185 -4.21 -11.52 -3.25
CA CYS A 185 -3.38 -12.33 -4.16
C CYS A 185 -2.99 -13.70 -3.57
N HIS A 186 -3.07 -13.87 -2.24
CA HIS A 186 -2.89 -15.15 -1.56
C HIS A 186 -4.03 -16.14 -1.85
N ARG A 187 -5.24 -15.68 -2.23
CA ARG A 187 -6.38 -16.56 -2.55
C ARG A 187 -6.26 -17.25 -3.90
N ILE A 188 -5.28 -16.90 -4.74
CA ILE A 188 -5.09 -17.49 -6.06
C ILE A 188 -4.01 -18.57 -6.02
N ILE A 189 -4.37 -19.80 -6.38
CA ILE A 189 -3.49 -20.97 -6.32
C ILE A 189 -3.37 -21.67 -7.69
N GLY A 190 -2.40 -22.57 -7.81
CA GLY A 190 -2.28 -23.46 -8.98
C GLY A 190 -3.54 -24.30 -9.18
N LYS A 191 -3.81 -24.72 -10.43
CA LYS A 191 -4.98 -25.54 -10.76
C LYS A 191 -4.91 -26.94 -10.15
N ASP A 192 -3.70 -27.42 -9.93
CA ASP A 192 -3.34 -28.65 -9.21
C ASP A 192 -3.38 -28.49 -7.67
N GLY A 193 -3.77 -27.32 -7.17
CA GLY A 193 -3.73 -27.00 -5.74
C GLY A 193 -2.37 -26.53 -5.26
N ALA A 194 -1.37 -26.40 -6.14
CA ALA A 194 -0.02 -26.01 -5.74
C ALA A 194 0.00 -24.57 -5.19
N MET A 195 0.58 -24.42 -4.00
CA MET A 195 0.91 -23.13 -3.39
C MET A 195 2.13 -22.54 -4.09
N THR A 196 1.88 -21.83 -5.19
CA THR A 196 2.92 -21.17 -5.97
C THR A 196 2.83 -19.66 -5.81
N GLY A 197 3.98 -19.00 -5.80
CA GLY A 197 4.11 -17.55 -5.88
C GLY A 197 3.41 -16.76 -4.77
N TYR A 198 4.19 -16.13 -3.89
CA TYR A 198 3.68 -15.09 -3.00
C TYR A 198 4.83 -14.14 -2.63
N GLY A 199 4.62 -12.83 -2.76
CA GLY A 199 5.65 -11.83 -2.45
C GLY A 199 6.14 -11.89 -1.01
N GLY A 200 5.27 -12.30 -0.07
CA GLY A 200 5.60 -12.53 1.34
C GLY A 200 6.04 -13.96 1.68
N GLY A 201 6.25 -14.85 0.69
CA GLY A 201 6.66 -16.24 0.91
C GLY A 201 5.49 -17.24 1.09
N ILE A 202 5.72 -18.49 0.69
CA ILE A 202 4.68 -19.52 0.63
C ILE A 202 4.04 -19.82 1.99
N SER A 203 4.84 -19.89 3.06
CA SER A 203 4.31 -20.16 4.41
C SER A 203 3.31 -19.11 4.89
N ARG A 204 3.49 -17.83 4.51
CA ARG A 204 2.51 -16.77 4.82
C ARG A 204 1.22 -16.95 4.03
N LYS A 205 1.32 -17.32 2.75
CA LYS A 205 0.16 -17.59 1.91
C LYS A 205 -0.69 -18.73 2.47
N GLU A 206 -0.06 -19.83 2.86
CA GLU A 206 -0.73 -20.97 3.50
C GLU A 206 -1.42 -20.57 4.80
N TRP A 207 -0.72 -19.83 5.66
CA TRP A 207 -1.28 -19.35 6.92
C TRP A 207 -2.50 -18.44 6.69
N LEU A 208 -2.42 -17.49 5.75
CA LEU A 208 -3.52 -16.57 5.45
C LEU A 208 -4.75 -17.33 4.95
N ILE A 209 -4.58 -18.29 4.04
CA ILE A 209 -5.70 -19.10 3.55
C ILE A 209 -6.35 -19.88 4.70
N GLU A 210 -5.55 -20.49 5.57
CA GLU A 210 -6.06 -21.26 6.70
C GLU A 210 -6.74 -20.38 7.75
N HIS A 211 -6.17 -19.21 8.04
CA HIS A 211 -6.77 -18.20 8.91
C HIS A 211 -8.16 -17.81 8.40
N GLU A 212 -8.29 -17.55 7.10
CA GLU A 212 -9.59 -17.20 6.53
C GLU A 212 -10.58 -18.35 6.60
N ARG A 213 -10.16 -19.59 6.33
CA ARG A 213 -11.04 -20.78 6.40
C ARG A 213 -11.60 -21.03 7.80
N LYS A 214 -10.82 -20.78 8.85
CA LYS A 214 -11.25 -20.98 10.24
C LYS A 214 -12.24 -19.92 10.73
N ASN A 215 -12.30 -18.77 10.07
CA ASN A 215 -13.06 -17.60 10.51
C ASN A 215 -14.20 -17.21 9.54
N VAL A 216 -14.66 -18.16 8.71
CA VAL A 216 -15.85 -18.02 7.82
C VAL A 216 -17.15 -18.05 8.62
#